data_AF-A0A8J4V970-F1
#
_entry.id   AF-A0A8J4V970-F1
#
_cell.length_a   1.000
_cell.length_b   1.000
_cell.length_c   1.000
_cell.angle_alpha   90.00
_cell.angle_beta   90.00
_cell.angle_gamma   90.00
#
_symmetry.space_group_name_H-M   'P 1'
#
loop_
_entity.id
_entity.type
_entity.pdbx_description
1 polymer ?
#
loop_
_entity_poly.entity_id
_entity_poly.type
_entity_poly.pdbx_seq_one_letter_code
_entity_poly.pdbx_strand_id
1 'polypeptide(L)'
;MPILDPSDVRKQTGPFEKAFDEHQKNDRIDREKIQKWKDAMREVGNLFGEHLLPHQRSEAKCIKVIVKEILNKLILVPWTCYSLLYQNG
;
A
#
# COMPACT_ATOMS: atom_id res chain seq x y z
N MET A 1 -1.80 -19.35 2.79
CA MET A 1 -2.29 -17.97 2.55
C MET A 1 -2.93 -17.98 1.17
N PRO A 2 -4.19 -17.54 1.00
CA PRO A 2 -4.78 -17.42 -0.32
C PRO A 2 -3.99 -16.39 -1.14
N ILE A 3 -3.87 -16.60 -2.45
CA ILE A 3 -3.31 -15.60 -3.37
C ILE A 3 -4.24 -14.40 -3.34
N LEU A 4 -3.70 -13.21 -3.06
CA LEU A 4 -4.44 -11.97 -3.02
C LEU A 4 -4.21 -11.20 -4.30
N ASP A 5 -5.28 -10.83 -5.00
CA ASP A 5 -5.16 -9.93 -6.14
C ASP A 5 -5.06 -8.47 -5.63
N PRO A 6 -4.32 -7.58 -6.29
CA PRO A 6 -4.33 -6.15 -5.96
C PRO A 6 -5.76 -5.56 -5.93
N SER A 7 -6.70 -6.11 -6.70
CA SER A 7 -8.12 -5.73 -6.64
C SER A 7 -8.78 -6.07 -5.31
N ASP A 8 -8.35 -7.12 -4.60
CA ASP A 8 -8.85 -7.45 -3.26
C ASP A 8 -8.48 -6.39 -2.24
N VAL A 9 -7.27 -5.83 -2.34
CA VAL A 9 -6.85 -4.69 -1.51
C VAL A 9 -7.63 -3.44 -1.88
N ARG A 10 -7.74 -3.13 -3.18
CA ARG A 10 -8.38 -1.90 -3.69
C ARG A 10 -9.88 -1.84 -3.42
N LYS A 11 -10.57 -2.97 -3.53
CA LYS A 11 -12.02 -3.09 -3.34
C LYS A 11 -12.40 -3.63 -1.97
N GLN A 12 -11.41 -3.99 -1.15
CA GLN A 12 -11.58 -4.62 0.16
C GLN A 12 -12.46 -5.90 0.06
N THR A 13 -12.22 -6.73 -0.97
CA THR A 13 -12.91 -8.00 -1.20
C THR A 13 -12.11 -9.20 -0.66
N GLY A 14 -12.70 -10.39 -0.70
CA GLY A 14 -12.04 -11.62 -0.25
C GLY A 14 -11.81 -11.60 1.27
N PRO A 15 -10.58 -11.81 1.77
CA PRO A 15 -10.33 -11.85 3.21
C PRO A 15 -10.53 -10.48 3.90
N PHE A 16 -10.44 -9.38 3.15
CA PHE A 16 -10.62 -8.03 3.71
C PHE A 16 -12.09 -7.74 4.02
N GLU A 17 -13.02 -8.29 3.25
CA GLU A 17 -14.46 -8.09 3.45
C GLU A 17 -14.88 -8.59 4.83
N LYS A 18 -14.52 -9.84 5.16
CA LYS A 18 -14.79 -10.44 6.47
C LYS A 18 -14.16 -9.64 7.62
N ALA A 19 -12.93 -9.16 7.45
CA ALA A 19 -12.25 -8.35 8.46
C ALA A 19 -12.98 -7.03 8.71
N PHE A 20 -13.43 -6.35 7.65
CA PHE A 20 -14.21 -5.12 7.79
C PHE A 20 -15.59 -5.36 8.41
N ASP A 21 -16.27 -6.46 8.09
CA ASP A 21 -17.54 -6.84 8.72
C ASP A 21 -17.38 -7.06 10.23
N GLU A 22 -16.30 -7.73 10.64
CA GLU A 22 -15.98 -7.95 12.06
C GLU A 22 -15.67 -6.62 12.76
N HIS A 23 -14.93 -5.71 12.11
CA HIS A 23 -14.64 -4.39 12.67
C HIS A 23 -15.89 -3.50 12.77
N GLN A 24 -16.81 -3.57 11.80
CA GLN A 24 -18.06 -2.81 11.81
C GLN A 24 -19.03 -3.24 12.92
N LYS A 25 -18.95 -4.50 13.36
CA LYS A 25 -19.75 -5.04 14.48
C LYS A 25 -19.19 -4.69 15.85
N ASN A 26 -17.98 -4.12 15.92
CA ASN A 26 -17.33 -3.78 17.17
C ASN A 26 -17.60 -2.31 17.54
N ASP A 27 -18.48 -2.09 18.52
CA ASP A 27 -18.86 -0.75 18.99
C ASP A 27 -17.71 0.08 19.57
N ARG A 28 -16.55 -0.54 19.84
CA ARG A 28 -15.33 0.17 20.28
C ARG A 28 -14.58 0.82 19.11
N ILE A 29 -14.93 0.48 17.88
CA ILE A 29 -14.28 1.01 16.68
C ILE A 29 -15.21 2.04 16.05
N ASP A 30 -14.74 3.27 15.99
CA ASP A 30 -15.43 4.35 15.32
C ASP A 30 -15.63 4.03 13.81
N ARG A 31 -16.85 4.25 13.33
CA ARG A 31 -17.20 4.09 11.91
C ARG A 31 -16.40 5.02 11.03
N GLU A 32 -16.06 6.24 11.49
CA GLU A 32 -15.22 7.16 10.73
C GLU A 32 -13.80 6.58 10.54
N LYS A 33 -13.28 5.90 11.57
CA LYS A 33 -11.98 5.21 11.49
C LYS A 33 -11.99 4.07 10.48
N ILE A 34 -13.07 3.28 10.47
CA ILE A 34 -13.26 2.21 9.48
C ILE A 34 -13.29 2.78 8.07
N GLN A 35 -13.97 3.90 7.86
CA GLN A 35 -14.03 4.56 6.56
C GLN A 35 -12.66 5.06 6.11
N LYS A 36 -11.90 5.71 7.01
CA LYS A 36 -10.51 6.14 6.74
C LYS A 36 -9.61 4.97 6.34
N TRP A 37 -9.75 3.80 6.96
CA TRP A 37 -9.01 2.61 6.56
C TRP A 37 -9.39 2.10 5.18
N LYS A 38 -10.69 2.05 4.85
CA LYS A 38 -11.16 1.65 3.51
C LYS A 38 -10.63 2.61 2.43
N ASP A 39 -10.69 3.91 2.69
CA ASP A 39 -10.22 4.92 1.76
C ASP A 39 -8.69 4.84 1.56
N ALA A 40 -7.92 4.71 2.64
CA ALA A 40 -6.47 4.54 2.56
C ALA A 40 -6.07 3.25 1.81
N MET A 41 -6.77 2.13 2.04
CA MET A 41 -6.52 0.89 1.31
C MET A 41 -6.87 1.00 -0.17
N ARG A 42 -7.95 1.73 -0.51
CA ARG A 42 -8.30 2.03 -1.91
C ARG A 42 -7.24 2.88 -2.58
N GLU A 43 -6.73 3.91 -1.91
CA GLU A 43 -5.67 4.77 -2.43
C GLU A 43 -4.39 3.98 -2.68
N VAL A 44 -3.91 3.21 -1.70
CA VAL A 44 -2.68 2.41 -1.83
C VAL A 44 -2.86 1.29 -2.87
N GLY A 45 -4.02 0.64 -2.93
CA GLY A 45 -4.33 -0.39 -3.93
C GLY A 45 -4.47 0.13 -5.36
N ASN A 46 -4.55 1.45 -5.56
CA ASN A 46 -4.49 2.10 -6.88
C ASN A 46 -3.07 2.49 -7.29
N LEU A 47 -2.10 2.45 -6.39
CA LEU A 47 -0.70 2.74 -6.72
C LEU A 47 -0.08 1.59 -7.52
N PHE A 48 0.84 1.94 -8.41
CA PHE A 48 1.67 0.94 -9.07
C PHE A 48 2.62 0.28 -8.06
N GLY A 49 2.72 -1.04 -8.09
CA GLY A 49 3.57 -1.81 -7.20
C GLY A 49 3.84 -3.22 -7.70
N GLU A 50 4.73 -3.92 -7.01
CA GLU A 50 5.12 -5.30 -7.33
C GLU A 50 4.15 -6.30 -6.71
N HIS A 51 3.52 -7.15 -7.53
CA HIS A 51 2.66 -8.25 -7.08
C HIS A 51 3.46 -9.56 -7.00
N LEU A 52 3.59 -10.10 -5.79
CA LEU A 52 4.27 -11.36 -5.50
C LEU A 52 3.32 -12.56 -5.67
N LEU A 53 3.37 -13.19 -6.84
CA LEU A 53 2.65 -14.44 -7.09
C LEU A 53 3.49 -15.66 -6.68
N PRO A 54 2.92 -16.64 -5.96
CA PRO A 54 3.62 -17.87 -5.64
C PRO A 54 4.18 -18.54 -6.89
N HIS A 55 5.43 -19.03 -6.80
CA HIS A 55 6.12 -19.77 -7.86
C HIS A 55 6.48 -19.00 -9.14
N GLN A 56 6.12 -17.72 -9.27
CA GLN A 56 6.50 -16.93 -10.46
C GLN A 56 7.80 -16.14 -10.30
N ARG A 57 8.11 -15.68 -9.08
CA ARG A 57 9.37 -14.97 -8.76
C ARG A 57 9.81 -15.29 -7.34
N SER A 58 11.12 -15.27 -7.10
CA SER A 58 11.65 -15.27 -5.74
C SER A 58 11.48 -13.89 -5.10
N GLU A 59 11.22 -13.86 -3.80
CA GLU A 59 11.12 -12.63 -3.02
C GLU A 59 12.37 -11.76 -3.19
N ALA A 60 13.56 -12.38 -3.21
CA ALA A 60 14.82 -11.70 -3.44
C ALA A 60 14.87 -10.91 -4.77
N LYS A 61 14.22 -11.41 -5.83
CA LYS A 61 14.14 -10.70 -7.11
C LYS A 61 13.21 -9.49 -7.01
N CYS A 62 12.05 -9.64 -6.37
CA CYS A 62 11.12 -8.52 -6.17
C CYS A 62 11.73 -7.43 -5.28
N ILE A 63 12.42 -7.79 -4.20
CA ILE A 63 13.14 -6.82 -3.34
C ILE A 63 14.14 -6.01 -4.18
N LYS A 64 14.91 -6.65 -5.07
CA LYS A 64 15.84 -5.93 -5.96
C LYS A 64 15.13 -4.93 -6.87
N VAL A 65 13.95 -5.28 -7.40
CA VAL A 65 13.16 -4.36 -8.22
C VAL A 65 12.69 -3.17 -7.39
N ILE A 66 12.10 -3.42 -6.21
CA ILE A 66 11.61 -2.38 -5.30
C ILE A 66 12.75 -1.42 -4.90
N VAL A 67 13.91 -1.94 -4.48
CA VAL A 67 15.07 -1.11 -4.12
C VAL A 67 15.51 -0.24 -5.29
N LYS A 68 15.57 -0.80 -6.51
CA LYS A 68 15.92 -0.03 -7.70
C LYS A 68 14.91 1.09 -7.99
N GLU A 69 13.62 0.82 -7.87
CA GLU A 69 12.58 1.84 -8.07
C GLU A 69 12.66 2.97 -7.04
N ILE A 70 12.87 2.63 -5.75
CA ILE A 70 13.03 3.62 -4.68
C ILE A 70 14.27 4.50 -4.96
N LEU A 71 15.41 3.89 -5.28
CA LEU A 71 16.63 4.63 -5.60
C LEU A 71 16.43 5.57 -6.79
N ASN A 72 15.77 5.10 -7.85
CA ASN A 72 15.46 5.95 -9.01
C ASN A 72 14.57 7.13 -8.61
N LYS A 73 13.51 6.92 -7.83
CA LYS A 73 12.65 8.01 -7.36
C LYS A 73 13.42 9.02 -6.51
N LEU A 74 14.30 8.56 -5.62
CA LEU A 74 15.12 9.43 -4.77
C LEU A 74 16.16 10.23 -5.55
N ILE A 75 16.79 9.63 -6.57
CA ILE A 75 17.77 10.32 -7.42
C ILE A 75 17.10 11.35 -8.32
N LEU A 76 15.87 11.07 -8.78
CA LEU A 76 15.07 11.98 -9.60
C LEU A 76 14.54 13.20 -8.83
N VAL A 77 14.58 13.19 -7.50
CA VAL A 77 14.40 14.40 -6.69
C VAL A 77 15.80 14.91 -6.36
N PRO A 78 16.30 15.98 -7.02
CA PRO A 78 17.59 16.55 -6.66
C PRO A 78 17.58 16.89 -5.17
N TRP A 79 18.64 16.54 -4.44
CA TRP A 79 18.81 16.93 -3.03
C TRP A 79 18.62 18.44 -2.80
N THR A 80 18.89 19.24 -3.83
CA THR A 80 18.66 20.68 -3.86
C THR A 80 17.17 21.07 -3.74
N CYS A 81 16.25 20.24 -4.23
CA CYS A 81 14.81 20.45 -4.03
C CYS A 81 14.39 20.12 -2.58
N TYR A 82 15.05 19.15 -1.93
CA TYR A 82 14.80 18.80 -0.53
C TYR A 82 15.18 19.94 0.41
N SER A 83 16.32 20.59 0.19
CA SER A 83 16.74 21.76 0.99
C SER A 83 15.79 22.96 0.86
N LEU A 84 15.18 23.18 -0.31
CA LEU A 84 14.26 24.31 -0.55
C LEU A 84 12.89 24.15 0.12
N LEU A 85 12.44 22.92 0.36
CA LEU A 85 11.16 22.63 1.03
C LEU A 85 11.24 22.74 2.56
N TYR A 86 12.44 22.62 3.15
CA TYR A 86 12.65 22.66 4.60
C TYR A 86 13.43 23.87 5.11
N GLN A 87 13.87 24.78 4.24
CA GLN A 87 14.50 26.06 4.62
C GLN A 87 13.52 27.24 4.75
N ASN A 88 12.22 27.03 4.51
CA ASN A 88 11.17 28.06 4.64
C ASN A 88 10.12 27.74 5.73
N GLY A 89 10.49 26.93 6.73
CA GLY A 89 9.65 26.59 7.89
C GLY A 89 10.27 27.05 9.19
#